data_AF-A0A514YRC5-F1
#
_entry.id   AF-A0A514YRC5-F1
#
_cell.length_a   1.000
_cell.length_b   1.000
_cell.length_c   1.000
_cell.angle_alpha   90.00
_cell.angle_beta   90.00
_cell.angle_gamma   90.00
#
_symmetry.space_group_name_H-M   'P 1'
#
loop_
_entity.id
_entity.type
_entity.pdbx_description
1 polymer ?
#
loop_
_entity_poly.entity_id
_entity_poly.type
_entity_poly.pdbx_seq_one_letter_code
_entity_poly.pdbx_strand_id
1 'polypeptide(L)'
;MAKLTIGRMANLYGLHRSTLHEAVAKGRVTAGLDGKGQKVVDLSEMIRVYGEPQGLALHRPTLDPTPSPYTSPTPEIDALHPLIEEVRLLREEIRELRESLRLIEHKPDRKPAVPPSPKTEEPTTWANLINALDD
;
A
#
# COMPACT_ATOMS: atom_id res chain seq x y z
N MET A 1 -14.96 -12.70 25.47
CA MET A 1 -15.60 -11.66 24.63
C MET A 1 -17.11 -11.72 24.83
N ALA A 2 -17.87 -10.76 24.27
CA ALA A 2 -19.32 -10.70 24.46
C ALA A 2 -20.02 -11.84 23.69
N LYS A 3 -20.88 -12.60 24.39
CA LYS A 3 -21.69 -13.68 23.79
C LYS A 3 -23.12 -13.20 23.55
N LEU A 4 -23.64 -13.38 22.34
CA LEU A 4 -24.98 -12.93 21.95
C LEU A 4 -25.77 -14.11 21.35
N THR A 5 -27.10 -14.07 21.47
CA THR A 5 -27.95 -15.06 20.82
C THR A 5 -27.85 -14.94 19.30
N ILE A 6 -28.09 -16.03 18.58
CA ILE A 6 -28.04 -16.08 17.11
C ILE A 6 -28.89 -14.96 16.49
N GLY A 7 -30.11 -14.77 16.98
CA GLY A 7 -30.99 -13.71 16.47
C GLY A 7 -30.42 -12.30 16.67
N ARG A 8 -29.75 -12.05 17.79
CA ARG A 8 -29.15 -10.74 18.10
C ARG A 8 -27.88 -10.51 17.27
N MET A 9 -27.08 -11.55 17.04
CA MET A 9 -25.92 -11.48 16.13
C MET A 9 -26.35 -11.21 14.69
N ALA A 10 -27.38 -11.91 14.21
CA ALA A 10 -27.88 -11.70 12.85
C ALA A 10 -28.30 -10.23 12.64
N ASN A 11 -29.07 -9.66 13.58
CA ASN A 11 -29.45 -8.25 13.54
C ASN A 11 -28.24 -7.30 13.58
N LEU A 12 -27.26 -7.58 14.43
CA LEU A 12 -26.06 -6.76 14.60
C LEU A 12 -25.21 -6.69 13.32
N TYR A 13 -25.19 -7.76 12.54
CA TYR A 13 -24.46 -7.85 11.28
C TYR A 13 -25.32 -7.57 10.03
N GLY A 14 -26.61 -7.24 10.19
CA GLY A 14 -27.52 -7.07 9.06
C GLY A 14 -27.78 -8.35 8.26
N LEU A 15 -27.55 -9.52 8.87
CA LEU A 15 -27.75 -10.84 8.27
C LEU A 15 -29.17 -11.35 8.55
N HIS A 16 -29.70 -12.18 7.65
CA HIS A 16 -30.90 -12.94 7.95
C HIS A 16 -30.59 -14.06 8.96
N ARG A 17 -31.54 -14.37 9.86
CA ARG A 17 -31.33 -15.39 10.91
C ARG A 17 -30.98 -16.77 10.33
N SER A 18 -31.62 -17.14 9.22
CA SER A 18 -31.34 -18.44 8.56
C SER A 18 -29.90 -18.55 8.10
N THR A 19 -29.30 -17.47 7.59
CA THR A 19 -27.91 -17.42 7.16
C THR A 19 -26.96 -17.75 8.30
N LEU A 20 -27.23 -17.19 9.50
CA LEU A 20 -26.39 -17.45 10.65
C LEU A 20 -26.62 -18.85 11.23
N HIS A 21 -27.86 -19.34 11.23
CA HIS A 21 -28.15 -20.74 11.59
C HIS A 21 -27.46 -21.73 10.66
N GLU A 22 -27.45 -21.47 9.36
CA GLU A 22 -26.76 -22.27 8.36
C GLU A 22 -25.24 -22.23 8.57
N ALA A 23 -24.67 -21.06 8.87
CA ALA A 23 -23.25 -20.92 9.18
C ALA A 23 -22.85 -21.74 10.41
N VAL A 24 -23.70 -21.78 11.44
CA VAL A 24 -23.51 -22.63 12.63
C VAL A 24 -23.66 -24.12 12.28
N ALA A 25 -24.68 -24.49 11.51
CA ALA A 25 -24.91 -25.88 11.11
C ALA A 25 -23.77 -26.43 10.24
N LYS A 26 -23.17 -25.58 9.40
CA LYS A 26 -21.99 -25.89 8.58
C LYS A 26 -20.66 -25.82 9.36
N GLY A 27 -20.69 -25.45 10.65
CA GLY A 27 -19.49 -25.32 11.48
C GLY A 27 -18.58 -24.15 11.11
N ARG A 28 -19.05 -23.18 10.31
CA ARG A 28 -18.27 -21.97 9.98
C ARG A 28 -18.15 -21.04 11.19
N VAL A 29 -19.21 -20.99 11.99
CA VAL A 29 -19.31 -20.20 13.21
C VAL A 29 -19.57 -21.14 14.38
N THR A 30 -18.76 -21.05 15.42
CA THR A 30 -18.96 -21.85 16.63
C THR A 30 -20.04 -21.22 17.52
N ALA A 31 -21.02 -22.03 17.93
CA ALA A 31 -22.05 -21.62 18.88
C ALA A 31 -21.95 -22.47 20.16
N GLY A 32 -21.97 -21.83 21.32
CA GLY A 32 -22.06 -22.46 22.63
C GLY A 32 -23.48 -22.43 23.17
N LEU A 33 -23.68 -23.06 24.33
CA LEU A 33 -24.90 -22.93 25.12
C LEU A 33 -24.65 -21.96 26.26
N ASP A 34 -25.62 -21.08 26.51
CA ASP A 34 -25.68 -20.27 27.72
C ASP A 34 -26.16 -21.11 28.92
N GLY A 35 -26.03 -20.59 30.15
CA GLY A 35 -26.53 -21.23 31.37
C GLY A 35 -28.05 -21.50 31.37
N LYS A 36 -28.78 -20.94 30.40
CA LYS A 36 -30.21 -21.16 30.16
C LYS A 36 -30.50 -22.13 29.00
N GLY A 37 -29.49 -22.80 28.45
CA GLY A 37 -29.62 -23.73 27.32
C GLY A 37 -29.86 -23.07 25.96
N GLN A 38 -29.71 -21.74 25.85
CA GLN A 38 -29.88 -21.01 24.60
C GLN A 38 -28.59 -21.00 23.79
N LYS A 39 -28.68 -21.14 22.47
CA LYS A 39 -27.50 -21.06 21.58
C LYS A 39 -27.00 -19.62 21.49
N VAL A 40 -25.75 -19.42 21.88
CA VAL A 40 -25.05 -18.14 21.86
C VAL A 40 -23.78 -18.24 21.04
N VAL A 41 -23.45 -17.18 20.33
CA VAL A 41 -22.25 -17.05 19.50
C VAL A 41 -21.38 -15.96 20.12
N ASP A 42 -20.07 -16.18 20.15
CA ASP A 42 -19.11 -15.16 20.59
C ASP A 42 -18.87 -14.15 19.46
N LEU A 43 -18.69 -12.88 19.82
CA LEU A 43 -18.37 -11.82 18.88
C LEU A 43 -17.05 -12.10 18.13
N SER A 44 -16.07 -12.75 18.76
CA SER A 44 -14.83 -13.18 18.07
C SER A 44 -15.10 -14.03 16.84
N GLU A 45 -16.01 -15.00 16.96
CA GLU A 45 -16.33 -15.92 15.87
C GLU A 45 -16.99 -15.18 14.72
N MET A 46 -17.82 -14.18 15.04
CA MET A 46 -18.43 -13.34 14.02
C MET A 46 -17.41 -12.42 13.34
N ILE A 47 -16.50 -11.81 14.11
CA ILE A 47 -15.41 -10.98 13.55
C ILE A 47 -14.49 -11.81 12.65
N ARG A 48 -14.17 -13.04 13.06
CA ARG A 48 -13.34 -13.96 12.27
C ARG A 48 -13.97 -14.31 10.92
N VAL A 49 -15.30 -14.49 10.87
CA VAL A 49 -16.00 -14.96 9.66
C VAL A 49 -16.52 -13.82 8.79
N TYR A 50 -17.04 -12.77 9.40
CA TYR A 50 -17.75 -11.68 8.72
C TYR A 50 -17.09 -10.31 8.90
N GLY A 51 -16.05 -10.20 9.72
CA GLY A 51 -15.37 -8.94 10.02
C GLY A 51 -16.06 -8.09 11.08
N GLU A 52 -15.63 -6.83 11.21
CA GLU A 52 -16.25 -5.87 12.13
C GLU A 52 -17.68 -5.53 11.68
N PRO A 53 -18.67 -5.47 12.60
CA PRO A 53 -20.05 -5.18 12.25
C PRO A 53 -20.20 -3.73 11.81
N GLN A 54 -20.74 -3.52 10.60
CA GLN A 54 -20.85 -2.19 9.97
C GLN A 54 -21.93 -1.29 10.60
N GLY A 55 -22.67 -1.76 11.61
CA GLY A 55 -23.95 -1.18 12.05
C GLY A 55 -24.08 -0.81 13.52
N LEU A 56 -23.03 -0.89 14.34
CA LEU A 56 -23.12 -0.41 15.73
C LEU A 56 -22.02 0.59 16.03
N ALA A 57 -22.44 1.86 16.12
CA ALA A 57 -22.05 2.68 17.25
C ALA A 57 -22.33 1.84 18.49
N LEU A 58 -21.31 1.11 18.97
CA LEU A 58 -21.32 0.54 20.29
C LEU A 58 -21.82 1.67 21.19
N HIS A 59 -22.97 1.49 21.82
CA HIS A 59 -23.23 2.15 23.09
C HIS A 59 -22.06 1.72 23.96
N ARG A 60 -20.97 2.48 23.88
CA ARG A 60 -19.93 2.55 24.89
C ARG A 60 -20.74 2.88 26.13
N PRO A 61 -20.95 1.94 27.07
CA PRO A 61 -21.35 2.36 28.38
C PRO A 61 -20.29 3.40 28.75
N THR A 62 -20.72 4.59 29.15
CA THR A 62 -19.88 5.59 29.79
C THR A 62 -19.27 4.93 31.03
N LEU A 63 -18.24 4.13 30.78
CA LEU A 63 -17.29 3.62 31.73
C LEU A 63 -16.09 4.48 31.47
N ASP A 64 -15.73 5.23 32.51
CA ASP A 64 -14.54 6.06 32.58
C ASP A 64 -13.37 5.40 31.85
N PRO A 65 -12.54 6.19 31.14
CA PRO A 65 -11.42 5.66 30.38
C PRO A 65 -10.36 5.13 31.34
N THR A 66 -10.52 3.89 31.77
CA THR A 66 -9.40 3.08 32.23
C THR A 66 -8.78 2.49 30.96
N PRO A 67 -7.58 2.92 30.55
CA PRO A 67 -6.97 2.43 29.32
C PRO A 67 -6.64 0.93 29.49
N SER A 68 -7.36 0.10 28.74
CA SER A 68 -6.94 -1.28 28.48
C SER A 68 -5.66 -1.24 27.64
N PRO A 69 -4.57 -1.94 28.03
CA PRO A 69 -3.27 -1.83 27.35
C PRO A 69 -3.20 -2.51 25.97
N TYR A 70 -4.30 -3.02 25.42
CA TYR A 70 -4.29 -3.84 24.19
C TYR A 70 -5.19 -3.35 23.06
N THR A 71 -5.76 -2.15 23.14
CA THR A 71 -6.40 -1.53 21.97
C THR A 71 -5.41 -0.57 21.34
N SER A 72 -4.71 -1.01 20.29
CA SER A 72 -4.09 -0.08 19.34
C SER A 72 -5.23 0.76 18.76
N PRO A 73 -5.30 2.08 19.00
CA PRO A 73 -6.31 2.91 18.39
C PRO A 73 -6.09 2.83 16.88
N THR A 74 -7.13 2.46 16.14
CA THR A 74 -7.18 2.70 14.70
C THR A 74 -6.86 4.18 14.52
N PRO A 75 -5.76 4.54 13.83
CA PRO A 75 -5.41 5.94 13.68
C PRO A 75 -6.59 6.64 13.02
N GLU A 76 -7.11 7.65 13.69
CA GLU A 76 -8.09 8.58 13.12
C GLU A 76 -7.54 9.05 11.77
N ILE A 77 -8.40 9.27 10.78
CA ILE A 77 -8.01 9.62 9.41
C ILE A 77 -7.02 10.81 9.38
N ASP A 78 -7.09 11.69 10.38
CA ASP A 78 -6.18 12.81 10.63
C ASP A 78 -4.73 12.38 10.90
N ALA A 79 -4.50 11.26 11.59
CA ALA A 79 -3.17 10.71 11.86
C ALA A 79 -2.53 10.06 10.62
N LEU A 80 -3.31 9.75 9.58
CA LEU A 80 -2.81 9.24 8.30
C LEU A 80 -2.43 10.36 7.33
N HIS A 81 -2.96 11.56 7.53
CA HIS A 81 -2.67 12.73 6.70
C HIS A 81 -1.16 13.06 6.59
N PRO A 82 -0.36 13.11 7.68
CA PRO A 82 1.07 13.39 7.55
C PRO A 82 1.82 12.31 6.77
N LEU A 83 1.42 11.05 6.91
CA LEU A 83 2.02 9.92 6.18
C LEU A 83 1.71 9.98 4.68
N ILE A 84 0.50 10.41 4.32
CA ILE A 84 0.10 10.59 2.91
C ILE A 84 0.91 11.72 2.27
N GLU A 85 1.13 12.83 2.98
CA GLU A 85 1.98 13.92 2.50
C GLU A 85 3.45 13.51 2.34
N GLU A 86 4.00 12.73 3.28
CA GLU A 86 5.35 12.20 3.16
C GLU A 86 5.50 11.28 1.93
N VAL A 87 4.54 10.38 1.71
CA VAL A 87 4.51 9.52 0.51
C VAL A 87 4.40 10.34 -0.77
N ARG A 88 3.66 11.45 -0.75
CA ARG A 88 3.53 12.36 -1.90
C ARG A 88 4.87 13.03 -2.21
N LEU A 89 5.55 13.56 -1.20
CA LEU A 89 6.85 14.22 -1.34
C LEU A 89 7.92 13.24 -1.87
N LEU A 90 8.00 12.05 -1.29
CA LEU A 90 8.95 11.01 -1.73
C LEU A 90 8.72 10.60 -3.19
N ARG A 91 7.47 10.54 -3.64
CA ARG A 91 7.15 10.23 -5.05
C ARG A 91 7.59 11.33 -6.01
N GLU A 92 7.55 12.58 -5.58
CA GLU A 92 8.03 13.72 -6.38
C GLU A 92 9.55 13.71 -6.49
N GLU A 93 10.25 13.50 -5.37
CA GLU A 93 11.72 13.40 -5.35
C GLU A 93 12.22 12.25 -6.24
N ILE A 94 11.55 11.09 -6.19
CA ILE A 94 11.87 9.96 -7.08
C ILE A 94 11.64 10.32 -8.55
N ARG A 95 10.64 11.14 -8.87
CA ARG A 95 10.40 11.59 -10.26
C ARG A 95 11.54 12.50 -10.70
N GLU A 96 11.88 13.50 -9.91
CA GLU A 96 12.95 14.45 -10.20
C GLU A 96 14.30 13.74 -10.38
N LEU A 97 14.65 12.82 -9.47
CA LEU A 97 15.86 12.01 -9.59
C LEU A 97 15.89 11.14 -10.85
N ARG A 98 14.74 10.57 -11.24
CA ARG A 98 14.65 9.80 -12.49
C ARG A 98 14.83 10.68 -13.72
N GLU A 99 14.30 11.91 -13.69
CA GLU A 99 14.48 12.88 -14.78
C GLU A 99 15.93 13.35 -14.86
N SER A 100 16.57 13.64 -13.72
CA SER A 100 17.99 14.03 -13.69
C SER A 100 18.88 12.89 -14.20
N LEU A 101 18.60 11.65 -13.83
CA LEU A 101 19.32 10.49 -14.35
C LEU A 101 19.12 10.33 -15.85
N ARG A 102 17.90 10.48 -16.37
CA ARG A 102 17.64 10.45 -17.83
C ARG A 102 18.40 11.53 -18.58
N LEU A 103 18.53 12.73 -18.00
CA LEU A 103 19.28 13.83 -18.59
C LEU A 103 20.78 13.53 -18.64
N ILE A 104 21.32 12.87 -17.61
CA ILE A 104 22.71 12.42 -17.55
C ILE A 104 22.97 11.24 -18.50
N GLU A 105 22.01 10.31 -18.60
CA GLU A 105 22.07 9.14 -19.49
C GLU A 105 21.93 9.51 -20.96
N HIS A 106 21.44 10.72 -21.29
CA HIS A 106 21.42 11.23 -22.64
C HIS A 106 22.85 11.51 -23.14
N LYS A 107 23.55 10.45 -23.54
CA LYS A 107 24.68 10.54 -24.45
C LYS A 107 24.13 11.04 -25.79
N PRO A 108 24.56 12.21 -26.30
CA PRO A 108 24.15 12.62 -27.63
C PRO A 108 24.59 11.53 -28.61
N ASP A 109 23.65 11.10 -29.47
CA ASP A 109 23.98 10.20 -30.57
C ASP A 109 25.19 10.76 -31.30
N ARG A 110 26.20 9.90 -31.50
CA ARG A 110 27.36 10.22 -32.32
C ARG A 110 26.81 10.59 -33.69
N LYS A 111 26.87 11.89 -34.01
CA LYS A 111 26.51 12.47 -35.31
C LYS A 111 26.94 11.51 -36.43
N PRO A 112 26.04 11.05 -37.31
CA PRO A 112 26.41 10.11 -38.35
C PRO A 112 27.52 10.76 -39.18
N ALA A 113 28.64 10.04 -39.29
CA ALA A 113 29.73 10.40 -40.15
C ALA A 113 29.18 10.56 -41.56
N VAL A 114 29.28 11.78 -42.09
CA VAL A 114 29.06 12.09 -43.51
C VAL A 114 29.93 11.13 -44.33
N PRO A 115 29.41 10.53 -45.43
CA PRO A 115 30.20 9.62 -46.26
C PRO A 115 31.44 10.32 -46.81
N PRO A 116 32.56 9.59 -47.04
CA PRO A 116 33.81 10.20 -47.45
C PRO A 116 33.68 10.84 -48.84
N SER A 117 33.82 12.17 -48.89
CA SER A 117 34.18 12.89 -50.11
C SER A 117 35.58 12.44 -50.58
N PRO A 118 35.85 12.47 -51.89
CA PRO A 118 37.01 11.80 -52.47
C PRO A 118 38.31 12.52 -52.10
N LYS A 119 39.29 11.72 -51.67
CA LYS A 119 40.75 11.96 -51.59
C LYS A 119 41.17 13.42 -51.79
N THR A 120 41.40 14.11 -50.68
CA THR A 120 42.28 15.28 -50.65
C THR A 120 43.54 14.86 -49.88
N GLU A 121 44.66 15.19 -50.49
CA GLU A 121 46.02 14.76 -50.19
C GLU A 121 46.43 15.01 -48.74
N GLU A 122 47.39 14.20 -48.27
CA GLU A 122 47.83 14.07 -46.89
C GLU A 122 48.13 15.41 -46.20
N PRO A 123 47.76 15.57 -44.91
CA PRO A 123 48.08 16.78 -44.18
C PRO A 123 49.59 16.90 -43.98
N THR A 124 50.13 18.02 -44.45
CA THR A 124 51.48 18.52 -44.21
C THR A 124 51.80 18.43 -42.71
N THR A 125 52.57 17.41 -42.33
CA THR A 125 52.99 17.25 -40.94
C THR A 125 54.12 18.25 -40.67
N TRP A 126 54.14 18.89 -39.49
CA TRP A 126 55.16 19.86 -39.07
C TRP A 126 56.60 19.38 -39.28
N ALA A 127 56.83 18.06 -39.24
CA ALA A 127 58.11 17.44 -39.54
C ALA A 127 58.63 17.74 -40.96
N ASN A 128 57.73 17.81 -41.97
CA ASN A 128 58.12 18.11 -43.34
C ASN A 128 58.48 19.59 -43.56
N LEU A 129 57.94 20.51 -42.73
CA LEU A 129 58.29 21.93 -42.81
C LEU A 129 59.66 22.23 -42.19
N ILE A 130 60.05 21.51 -41.14
CA ILE A 130 61.35 21.69 -40.47
C ILE A 130 62.49 21.17 -41.35
N ASN A 131 62.30 20.02 -42.02
CA ASN A 131 63.32 19.47 -42.92
C ASN A 131 63.53 20.32 -44.18
N ALA A 132 62.57 21.15 -44.59
CA ALA A 132 62.67 21.98 -45.78
C ALA A 132 63.39 23.32 -45.56
N LEU A 133 63.74 23.66 -44.31
CA LEU A 133 64.45 24.89 -43.97
C LEU A 133 65.97 24.69 -43.82
N ASP A 134 66.43 23.43 -43.84
CA ASP A 134 67.83 23.04 -43.59
C ASP A 134 68.58 22.68 -44.90
N ASP A 135 67.97 22.95 -46.06
CA ASP A 135 68.58 22.95 -47.41
C ASP A 135 68.75 24.37 -47.96
#